data_AF-A0A955BG24-F1
#
_entry.id   AF-A0A955BG24-F1
#
_cell.length_a   1.000
_cell.length_b   1.000
_cell.length_c   1.000
_cell.angle_alpha   90.00
_cell.angle_beta   90.00
_cell.angle_gamma   90.00
#
_symmetry.space_group_name_H-M   'P 1'
#
loop_
_entity.id
_entity.type
_entity.pdbx_description
1 polymer ?
#
loop_
_entity_poly.entity_id
_entity_poly.type
_entity_poly.pdbx_seq_one_letter_code
_entity_poly.pdbx_strand_id
1 'polypeptide(L)'
;GSAYGMVAATRGYLRPTGEWNHQLVTVKGSTIQVELNGYLILDADLSTVIEFKDNTPHPGKDRTSGHFGFAGHNDPVAFRNVRIKRLEE
;
A
#
# COMPACT_ATOMS: atom_id res chain seq x y z
N GLY A 1 -0.17 2.03 4.01
CA GLY A 1 1.09 1.94 4.75
C GLY A 1 1.87 0.72 4.32
N SER A 2 1.83 -0.35 5.10
CA SER A 2 2.54 -1.62 4.81
C SER A 2 1.98 -2.36 3.59
N ALA A 3 2.81 -3.21 2.98
CA ALA A 3 2.33 -4.36 2.20
C ALA A 3 1.79 -5.40 3.19
N TYR A 4 0.47 -5.49 3.31
CA TYR A 4 -0.18 -6.22 4.40
C TYR A 4 0.28 -7.68 4.47
N GLY A 5 0.71 -8.09 5.67
CA GLY A 5 1.19 -9.45 5.93
C GLY A 5 2.52 -9.83 5.28
N MET A 6 3.23 -8.88 4.66
CA MET A 6 4.48 -9.12 3.92
C MET A 6 5.61 -8.19 4.35
N VAL A 7 5.41 -6.87 4.31
CA VAL A 7 6.48 -5.89 4.61
C VAL A 7 5.95 -4.74 5.44
N ALA A 8 6.59 -4.48 6.58
CA ALA A 8 6.24 -3.38 7.48
C ALA A 8 6.62 -2.02 6.87
N ALA A 9 5.75 -1.03 7.10
CA ALA A 9 6.05 0.36 6.77
C ALA A 9 6.56 1.13 7.99
N THR A 10 7.37 2.15 7.76
CA THR A 10 7.82 3.10 8.78
C THR A 10 6.60 3.83 9.38
N ARG A 11 6.58 3.92 10.71
CA ARG A 11 5.49 4.53 11.49
C ARG A 11 5.79 6.00 11.82
N GLY A 12 4.78 6.73 12.29
CA GLY A 12 4.94 8.08 12.85
C GLY A 12 4.50 9.23 11.94
N TYR A 13 4.05 8.95 10.72
CA TYR A 13 3.69 9.97 9.73
C TYR A 13 2.18 10.17 9.54
N LEU A 14 1.35 9.57 10.39
CA LEU A 14 -0.10 9.77 10.36
C LEU A 14 -0.47 11.10 11.04
N ARG A 15 -1.43 11.81 10.44
CA ARG A 15 -2.15 12.87 11.14
C ARG A 15 -3.22 12.29 12.07
N PRO A 16 -3.69 13.05 13.08
CA PRO A 16 -4.77 12.63 13.97
C PRO A 16 -6.04 12.20 13.22
N THR A 17 -6.83 11.33 13.85
CA THR A 17 -8.15 10.93 13.32
C THR A 17 -9.05 12.15 13.12
N GLY A 18 -9.72 12.21 11.97
CA GLY A 18 -10.54 13.36 11.55
C GLY A 18 -9.79 14.33 10.63
N GLU A 19 -8.46 14.24 10.56
CA GLU A 19 -7.66 14.99 9.59
C GLU A 19 -7.39 14.19 8.31
N TRP A 20 -7.25 14.91 7.21
CA TRP A 20 -6.93 14.31 5.92
C TRP A 20 -5.45 13.95 5.83
N ASN A 21 -5.18 12.68 5.55
CA ASN A 21 -3.88 12.19 5.13
C ASN A 21 -3.79 12.19 3.60
N HIS A 22 -2.59 12.42 3.06
CA HIS A 22 -2.28 12.22 1.65
C HIS A 22 -1.39 10.99 1.49
N GLN A 23 -1.81 10.01 0.68
CA GLN A 23 -1.01 8.82 0.40
C GLN A 23 -0.81 8.68 -1.12
N LEU A 24 0.44 8.50 -1.53
CA LEU A 24 0.81 8.13 -2.88
C LEU A 24 1.31 6.68 -2.86
N VAL A 25 0.84 5.86 -3.79
CA VAL A 25 1.28 4.47 -3.94
C VAL A 25 1.74 4.28 -5.37
N THR A 26 2.99 3.86 -5.53
CA THR A 26 3.59 3.52 -6.82
C THR A 26 3.80 2.02 -6.85
N VAL A 27 3.26 1.36 -7.88
CA VAL A 27 3.44 -0.08 -8.12
C VAL A 27 4.12 -0.24 -9.47
N LYS A 28 5.37 -0.71 -9.47
CA LYS A 28 6.16 -0.96 -10.69
C LYS A 28 6.68 -2.40 -10.66
N GLY A 29 6.07 -3.28 -11.45
CA GLY A 29 6.34 -4.71 -11.36
C GLY A 29 6.01 -5.22 -9.95
N SER A 30 6.98 -5.86 -9.29
CA SER A 30 6.87 -6.32 -7.90
C SER A 30 7.24 -5.26 -6.87
N THR A 31 7.81 -4.12 -7.28
CA THR A 31 8.21 -3.04 -6.38
C THR A 31 7.02 -2.17 -6.01
N ILE A 32 6.81 -2.00 -4.71
CA ILE A 32 5.81 -1.10 -4.14
C ILE A 32 6.51 -0.03 -3.33
N GLN A 33 6.21 1.23 -3.67
CA GLN A 33 6.55 2.38 -2.86
C GLN A 33 5.28 3.03 -2.30
N VAL A 34 5.32 3.42 -1.04
CA VAL A 34 4.23 4.15 -0.38
C VAL A 34 4.79 5.39 0.28
N GLU A 35 4.24 6.54 -0.09
CA GLU A 35 4.46 7.79 0.60
C GLU A 35 3.23 8.18 1.40
N LEU A 36 3.44 8.71 2.60
CA LEU A 36 2.39 9.23 3.47
C LEU A 36 2.77 10.64 3.94
N ASN A 37 1.93 11.62 3.63
CA ASN A 37 2.11 13.02 3.97
C ASN A 37 3.49 13.59 3.58
N GLY A 38 4.04 13.13 2.45
CA GLY A 38 5.34 13.58 1.91
C GLY A 38 6.55 12.76 2.38
N TYR A 39 6.35 11.70 3.15
CA TYR A 39 7.42 10.83 3.63
C TYR A 39 7.31 9.45 2.99
N LEU A 40 8.42 8.94 2.44
CA LEU A 40 8.52 7.55 1.97
C LEU A 40 8.49 6.62 3.19
N ILE A 41 7.41 5.83 3.31
CA ILE A 41 7.20 4.92 4.45
C ILE A 41 7.35 3.44 4.08
N LEU A 42 7.37 3.12 2.79
CA LEU A 42 7.63 1.77 2.30
C LEU A 42 8.36 1.86 0.96
N ASP A 43 9.42 1.08 0.81
CA ASP A 43 10.05 0.77 -0.47
C ASP A 43 10.45 -0.70 -0.43
N ALA A 44 9.73 -1.53 -1.18
CA ALA A 44 9.84 -2.98 -1.07
C ALA A 44 9.63 -3.68 -2.40
N ASP A 45 10.47 -4.66 -2.69
CA ASP A 45 10.25 -5.64 -3.76
C ASP A 45 9.55 -6.87 -3.20
N LEU A 46 8.29 -7.09 -3.59
CA LEU A 46 7.52 -8.23 -3.10
C LEU A 46 8.01 -9.58 -3.64
N SER A 47 8.82 -9.58 -4.71
CA SER A 47 9.38 -10.82 -5.25
C SER A 47 10.38 -11.49 -4.30
N THR A 48 10.98 -10.72 -3.39
CA THR A 48 11.96 -11.22 -2.41
C THR A 48 11.32 -11.68 -1.10
N VAL A 49 10.01 -11.51 -0.94
CA VAL A 49 9.29 -11.84 0.30
C VAL A 49 8.99 -13.35 0.35
N ILE A 50 9.55 -14.01 1.37
CA ILE A 50 9.34 -15.44 1.65
C ILE A 50 8.63 -15.69 2.99
N GLU A 51 8.60 -14.70 3.87
CA GLU A 51 7.92 -14.75 5.16
C GLU A 51 6.58 -14.02 5.09
N PHE A 52 5.53 -14.65 5.63
CA PHE A 52 4.17 -14.13 5.58
C PHE A 52 3.55 -14.15 6.97
N LYS A 53 2.63 -13.21 7.22
CA LYS A 53 1.75 -13.28 8.38
C LYS A 53 1.01 -14.63 8.38
N ASP A 54 0.97 -15.26 9.55
CA ASP A 54 0.33 -16.56 9.78
C ASP A 54 0.89 -17.70 8.89
N ASN A 55 2.13 -17.57 8.41
CA ASN A 55 2.82 -18.53 7.53
C ASN A 55 2.01 -18.94 6.28
N THR A 56 1.11 -18.05 5.84
CA THR A 56 0.23 -18.31 4.70
C THR A 56 0.59 -17.36 3.55
N PRO A 57 1.00 -17.87 2.37
CA PRO A 57 1.33 -17.01 1.24
C PRO A 57 0.19 -16.05 0.88
N HIS A 58 0.53 -14.79 0.60
CA HIS A 58 -0.50 -13.80 0.30
C HIS A 58 -1.14 -14.08 -1.08
N PRO A 59 -2.47 -14.25 -1.17
CA PRO A 59 -3.12 -14.52 -2.44
C PRO A 59 -2.90 -13.37 -3.42
N GLY A 60 -2.53 -13.72 -4.65
CA GLY A 60 -2.36 -12.77 -5.74
C GLY A 60 -1.10 -11.91 -5.68
N LYS A 61 -0.12 -12.18 -4.80
CA LYS A 61 1.13 -11.40 -4.69
C LYS A 61 1.87 -11.24 -6.02
N ASP A 62 1.81 -12.26 -6.87
CA ASP A 62 2.54 -12.33 -8.16
C ASP A 62 1.70 -11.86 -9.35
N ARG A 63 0.50 -11.29 -9.11
CA ARG A 63 -0.34 -10.77 -10.20
C ARG A 63 0.24 -9.47 -10.72
N THR A 64 0.44 -9.41 -12.04
CA THR A 64 0.94 -8.22 -12.75
C THR A 64 -0.17 -7.25 -13.16
N SER A 65 -1.44 -7.64 -13.03
CA SER A 65 -2.59 -6.79 -13.33
C SER A 65 -3.78 -7.11 -12.42
N GLY A 66 -4.69 -6.14 -12.29
CA GLY A 66 -5.87 -6.26 -11.45
C GLY A 66 -6.67 -4.95 -11.40
N HIS A 67 -7.60 -4.89 -10.44
CA HIS A 67 -8.44 -3.73 -10.22
C HIS A 67 -7.91 -2.90 -9.04
N PHE A 68 -8.16 -1.59 -9.09
CA PHE A 68 -8.00 -0.70 -7.94
C PHE A 68 -9.31 -0.67 -7.14
N GLY A 69 -9.20 -0.66 -5.81
CA GLY A 69 -10.37 -0.54 -4.94
C GLY A 69 -9.98 -0.19 -3.50
N PHE A 70 -10.99 0.22 -2.73
CA PHE A 70 -10.86 0.46 -1.29
C PHE A 70 -11.41 -0.73 -0.51
N ALA A 71 -10.65 -1.17 0.49
CA ALA A 71 -11.11 -2.15 1.46
C ALA A 71 -11.54 -1.44 2.75
N GLY A 72 -12.73 -1.77 3.26
CA GLY A 72 -13.25 -1.27 4.53
C GLY A 72 -13.31 -2.38 5.58
N HIS A 73 -13.20 -2.00 6.85
CA HIS A 73 -13.28 -2.94 7.97
C HIS A 73 -14.11 -2.33 9.10
N ASN A 74 -15.44 -2.34 8.93
CA ASN A 74 -16.50 -1.84 9.85
C ASN A 74 -16.46 -0.33 10.20
N ASP A 75 -15.28 0.28 10.29
CA ASP A 75 -15.13 1.69 10.61
C ASP A 75 -15.34 2.59 9.37
N PRO A 76 -16.01 3.75 9.52
CA PRO A 76 -16.20 4.68 8.42
C PRO A 76 -14.87 5.33 8.01
N VAL A 77 -14.64 5.38 6.70
CA VAL A 77 -13.51 6.08 6.10
C VAL A 77 -14.00 6.88 4.89
N ALA A 78 -13.50 8.10 4.76
CA ALA A 78 -13.82 8.98 3.63
C ALA A 78 -12.58 9.13 2.73
N PHE A 79 -12.81 9.12 1.41
CA PHE A 79 -11.77 9.32 0.40
C PHE A 79 -12.11 10.53 -0.46
N ARG A 80 -11.09 11.27 -0.91
CA ARG A 80 -11.23 12.36 -1.87
C ARG A 80 -9.98 12.49 -2.72
N ASN A 81 -10.07 13.18 -3.85
CA ASN A 81 -8.96 13.44 -4.77
C ASN A 81 -8.25 12.17 -5.27
N VAL A 82 -9.01 11.10 -5.51
CA VAL A 82 -8.49 9.83 -6.00
C VAL A 82 -8.11 9.97 -7.47
N ARG A 83 -6.85 9.67 -7.80
CA ARG A 83 -6.30 9.73 -9.16
C ARG A 83 -5.46 8.50 -9.41
N ILE A 84 -5.49 7.99 -10.63
CA ILE A 84 -4.69 6.85 -11.07
C ILE A 84 -3.94 7.28 -12.33
N LYS A 85 -2.62 7.06 -12.34
CA LYS A 85 -1.78 7.24 -13.52
C LYS A 85 -1.18 5.88 -13.87
N ARG A 86 -1.36 5.44 -15.11
CA ARG A 86 -0.63 4.28 -15.63
C ARG A 86 0.84 4.65 -15.80
N LEU A 87 1.74 3.76 -15.37
CA LEU A 87 3.17 3.91 -15.60
C LEU A 87 3.50 3.39 -17.00
N GLU A 88 4.39 4.09 -17.70
CA GLU A 88 4.99 3.59 -18.94
C GLU A 88 5.98 2.47 -18.60
N GLU A 89 6.14 1.53 -19.54
CA GLU A 89 7.07 0.40 -19.41
C GLU A 89 8.54 0.84 -19.49
#